data_AF-I1L9R1-F1
#
_entry.id   AF-I1L9R1-F1
#
_cell.length_a   1.000
_cell.length_b   1.000
_cell.length_c   1.000
_cell.angle_alpha   90.00
_cell.angle_beta   90.00
_cell.angle_gamma   90.00
#
_symmetry.space_group_name_H-M   'P 1'
#
loop_
_entity.id
_entity.type
_entity.pdbx_description
1 polymer ?
#
loop_
_entity_poly.entity_id
_entity_poly.type
_entity_poly.pdbx_seq_one_letter_code
_entity_poly.pdbx_strand_id
1 'polypeptide(L)'
;MPDLNGVAKKTKGRQKIEMKKMRNESNLQVTFSKRCTGVFKKASELATLCGVDVAVIMFSPDNQVFSFGSPSVDSVVQRYKTQGPPPLLTLDLNKVHSTVDEVELHTHLHCLSNQIAIEKKRTKDLNHLAKAAEDQFWWARPIESMTDSQLDKYKKMLEDFKRQLKEKRGNLN
;
A
#
# COMPACT_ATOMS: atom_id res chain seq x y z
N MET A 1 -36.07 15.89 -6.71
CA MET A 1 -35.95 16.41 -5.34
C MET A 1 -34.48 16.76 -5.08
N PRO A 2 -34.08 18.03 -5.24
CA PRO A 2 -32.76 18.48 -4.80
C PRO A 2 -32.66 18.35 -3.28
N ASP A 3 -31.48 17.98 -2.78
CA ASP A 3 -31.16 17.94 -1.35
C ASP A 3 -31.20 19.37 -0.79
N LEU A 4 -31.67 19.57 0.44
CA LEU A 4 -31.97 20.88 1.05
C LEU A 4 -30.73 21.78 1.24
N ASN A 5 -29.54 21.32 0.86
CA ASN A 5 -28.26 22.01 1.05
C ASN A 5 -27.62 22.58 -0.24
N GLY A 6 -28.29 22.62 -1.39
CA GLY A 6 -27.79 23.32 -2.60
C GLY A 6 -26.50 22.76 -3.23
N VAL A 7 -25.89 21.73 -2.65
CA VAL A 7 -24.72 21.05 -3.20
C VAL A 7 -25.17 19.98 -4.18
N ALA A 8 -24.92 20.19 -5.48
CA ALA A 8 -25.12 19.16 -6.48
C ALA A 8 -24.27 17.91 -6.17
N LYS A 9 -24.88 16.72 -6.21
CA LYS A 9 -24.15 15.46 -6.01
C LYS A 9 -23.06 15.31 -7.08
N LYS A 10 -21.80 15.21 -6.64
CA LYS A 10 -20.63 15.06 -7.54
C LYS A 10 -20.64 13.77 -8.37
N THR A 11 -21.34 12.73 -7.92
CA THR A 11 -21.38 11.43 -8.60
C THR A 11 -22.78 10.81 -8.55
N LYS A 12 -23.08 9.92 -9.51
CA LYS A 12 -24.34 9.16 -9.53
C LYS A 12 -24.43 8.10 -8.40
N GLY A 13 -23.35 7.83 -7.67
CA GLY A 13 -23.26 6.73 -6.72
C GLY A 13 -23.23 5.35 -7.39
N ARG A 14 -23.38 4.28 -6.60
CA ARG A 14 -23.39 2.90 -7.09
C ARG A 14 -24.60 2.66 -8.01
N GLN A 15 -24.34 2.31 -9.28
CA GLN A 15 -25.39 1.97 -10.24
C GLN A 15 -25.66 0.47 -10.25
N LYS A 16 -26.92 0.08 -10.44
CA LYS A 16 -27.29 -1.31 -10.72
C LYS A 16 -26.77 -1.68 -12.11
N ILE A 17 -26.12 -2.83 -12.21
CA ILE A 17 -25.65 -3.42 -13.47
C ILE A 17 -26.35 -4.76 -13.67
N GLU A 18 -26.50 -5.17 -14.92
CA GLU A 18 -27.05 -6.48 -15.28
C GLU A 18 -26.03 -7.59 -15.01
N MET A 19 -26.49 -8.76 -14.54
CA MET A 19 -25.63 -9.91 -14.22
C MET A 19 -25.29 -10.72 -15.48
N LYS A 20 -24.53 -10.10 -16.39
CA LYS A 20 -24.01 -10.71 -17.61
C LYS A 20 -22.56 -10.29 -17.86
N LYS A 21 -21.88 -11.00 -18.77
CA LYS A 21 -20.51 -10.64 -19.18
C LYS A 21 -20.47 -9.21 -19.72
N MET A 22 -19.59 -8.39 -19.16
CA MET A 22 -19.39 -7.01 -19.60
C MET A 22 -18.68 -6.98 -20.95
N ARG A 23 -19.17 -6.16 -21.89
CA ARG A 23 -18.56 -6.03 -23.23
C ARG A 23 -17.43 -5.01 -23.30
N ASN A 24 -17.44 -4.02 -22.41
CA ASN A 24 -16.40 -2.99 -22.37
C ASN A 24 -15.25 -3.48 -21.47
N GLU A 25 -14.06 -3.61 -22.06
CA GLU A 25 -12.86 -4.16 -21.40
C GLU A 25 -12.39 -3.32 -20.21
N SER A 26 -12.37 -1.99 -20.35
CA SER A 26 -11.98 -1.09 -19.25
C SER A 26 -12.92 -1.24 -18.04
N ASN A 27 -14.23 -1.31 -18.30
CA ASN A 27 -15.21 -1.53 -17.24
C ASN A 27 -15.11 -2.95 -16.65
N LEU A 28 -14.75 -3.95 -17.46
CA LEU A 28 -14.51 -5.33 -17.02
C LEU A 28 -13.31 -5.39 -16.07
N GLN A 29 -12.16 -4.83 -16.46
CA GLN A 29 -10.95 -4.78 -15.63
C GLN A 29 -11.19 -4.07 -14.29
N VAL A 30 -11.81 -2.88 -14.31
CA VAL A 30 -12.13 -2.14 -13.08
C VAL A 30 -13.10 -2.91 -12.19
N THR A 31 -14.09 -3.58 -12.77
CA THR A 31 -15.03 -4.41 -12.02
C THR A 31 -14.34 -5.63 -11.44
N PHE A 32 -13.50 -6.33 -12.22
CA PHE A 32 -12.70 -7.45 -11.77
C PHE A 32 -11.87 -7.07 -10.55
N SER A 33 -11.06 -6.01 -10.61
CA SER A 33 -10.21 -5.59 -9.49
C SER A 33 -11.04 -5.30 -8.23
N LYS A 34 -12.12 -4.52 -8.35
CA LYS A 34 -12.98 -4.17 -7.20
C LYS A 34 -13.68 -5.39 -6.60
N ARG A 35 -14.18 -6.29 -7.44
CA ARG A 35 -14.89 -7.50 -6.99
C ARG A 35 -13.91 -8.51 -6.40
N CYS A 36 -12.75 -8.72 -7.02
CA CYS A 36 -11.68 -9.57 -6.50
C CYS A 36 -11.25 -9.14 -5.10
N THR A 37 -10.95 -7.85 -4.90
CA THR A 37 -10.62 -7.30 -3.58
C THR A 37 -11.77 -7.49 -2.58
N GLY A 38 -13.02 -7.25 -3.00
CA GLY A 38 -14.19 -7.45 -2.15
C GLY A 38 -14.39 -8.91 -1.72
N VAL A 39 -14.18 -9.86 -2.63
CA VAL A 39 -14.25 -11.31 -2.35
C VAL A 39 -13.15 -11.73 -1.40
N PHE A 40 -11.90 -11.29 -1.60
CA PHE A 40 -10.80 -11.59 -0.68
C PHE A 40 -11.04 -11.05 0.72
N LYS A 41 -11.57 -9.82 0.84
CA LYS A 41 -11.97 -9.28 2.14
C LYS A 41 -13.01 -10.16 2.82
N LYS A 42 -14.02 -10.63 2.08
CA LYS A 42 -15.07 -11.49 2.62
C LYS A 42 -14.55 -12.88 3.02
N ALA A 43 -13.65 -13.46 2.22
CA ALA A 43 -13.00 -14.72 2.56
C ALA A 43 -12.12 -14.60 3.81
N SER A 44 -11.39 -13.49 3.95
CA SER A 44 -10.63 -13.17 5.16
C SER A 44 -11.53 -13.00 6.38
N GLU A 45 -12.62 -12.24 6.27
CA GLU A 45 -13.61 -12.09 7.35
C GLU A 45 -14.19 -13.45 7.76
N LEU A 46 -14.54 -14.30 6.79
CA LEU A 46 -15.09 -15.64 7.05
C LEU A 46 -14.07 -16.54 7.77
N ALA A 47 -12.82 -16.57 7.29
CA ALA A 47 -11.75 -17.36 7.92
C ALA A 47 -11.52 -16.92 9.37
N THR A 48 -11.47 -15.62 9.63
CA THR A 48 -11.26 -15.07 10.97
C THR A 48 -12.45 -15.30 11.89
N LEU A 49 -13.68 -15.07 11.43
CA LEU A 49 -14.86 -15.15 12.29
C LEU A 49 -15.31 -16.58 12.58
N CYS A 50 -15.14 -17.49 11.62
CA CYS A 50 -15.61 -18.87 11.77
C CYS A 50 -14.48 -19.87 12.02
N GLY A 51 -13.21 -19.45 11.98
CA GLY A 51 -12.06 -20.34 12.13
C GLY A 51 -11.97 -21.40 11.02
N VAL A 52 -12.52 -21.10 9.84
CA VAL A 52 -12.59 -22.04 8.72
C VAL A 52 -11.41 -21.88 7.76
N ASP A 53 -10.98 -22.99 7.20
CA ASP A 53 -10.03 -23.01 6.11
C ASP A 53 -10.70 -22.62 4.80
N VAL A 54 -10.12 -21.67 4.08
CA VAL A 54 -10.69 -21.15 2.83
C VAL A 54 -9.60 -20.85 1.82
N ALA A 55 -9.86 -21.15 0.55
CA ALA A 55 -9.06 -20.70 -0.56
C ALA A 55 -9.97 -20.13 -1.65
N VAL A 56 -9.58 -18.99 -2.20
CA VAL A 56 -10.20 -18.36 -3.36
C VAL A 56 -9.14 -18.20 -4.43
N ILE A 57 -9.42 -18.70 -5.64
CA ILE A 57 -8.55 -18.58 -6.81
C ILE A 57 -9.37 -17.93 -7.92
N MET A 58 -8.86 -16.84 -8.48
CA MET A 58 -9.54 -16.06 -9.51
C MET A 58 -8.58 -15.73 -10.66
N PHE A 59 -9.05 -15.88 -11.89
CA PHE A 59 -8.31 -15.55 -13.10
C PHE A 59 -8.81 -14.22 -13.65
N SER A 60 -7.90 -13.29 -13.94
CA SER A 60 -8.25 -12.06 -14.63
C SER A 60 -8.57 -12.31 -16.10
N PRO A 61 -9.21 -11.35 -16.80
CA PRO A 61 -9.36 -11.41 -18.26
C PRO A 61 -8.01 -11.59 -18.99
N ASP A 62 -6.91 -11.11 -18.41
CA ASP A 62 -5.54 -11.23 -18.92
C ASP A 62 -4.84 -12.54 -18.50
N ASN A 63 -5.59 -13.53 -18.00
CA ASN A 63 -5.10 -14.82 -17.50
C ASN A 63 -4.10 -14.73 -16.33
N GLN A 64 -4.08 -13.62 -15.60
CA GLN A 64 -3.28 -13.48 -14.39
C GLN A 64 -4.02 -14.10 -13.20
N VAL A 65 -3.28 -14.82 -12.35
CA VAL A 65 -3.85 -15.52 -11.20
C VAL A 65 -3.81 -14.63 -9.96
N PHE A 66 -4.97 -14.47 -9.33
CA PHE A 66 -5.15 -13.81 -8.05
C PHE A 66 -5.67 -14.83 -7.05
N SER A 67 -5.05 -14.92 -5.88
CA SER A 67 -5.46 -15.89 -4.87
C SER A 67 -5.43 -15.33 -3.46
N PHE A 68 -6.30 -15.89 -2.62
CA PHE A 68 -6.32 -15.68 -1.18
C PHE A 68 -6.50 -17.04 -0.52
N GLY A 69 -5.76 -17.31 0.55
CA GLY A 69 -5.89 -18.53 1.30
C GLY A 69 -5.63 -18.30 2.79
N SER A 70 -6.40 -18.99 3.62
CA SER A 70 -6.19 -19.05 5.07
C SER A 70 -6.28 -20.53 5.47
N PRO A 71 -5.21 -21.15 5.99
CA PRO A 71 -3.89 -20.58 6.32
C PRO A 71 -3.00 -20.28 5.10
N SER A 72 -3.12 -21.03 4.02
CA SER A 72 -2.49 -20.73 2.73
C SER A 72 -3.26 -21.42 1.60
N VAL A 73 -3.14 -20.93 0.37
CA VAL A 73 -3.80 -21.56 -0.80
C VAL A 73 -3.29 -22.99 -0.98
N ASP A 74 -1.97 -23.19 -0.91
CA ASP A 74 -1.36 -24.51 -1.07
C ASP A 74 -1.85 -25.48 0.00
N SER A 75 -1.88 -25.09 1.27
CA SER A 75 -2.35 -25.95 2.36
C SER A 75 -3.81 -26.39 2.17
N VAL A 76 -4.67 -25.49 1.70
CA VAL A 76 -6.08 -25.82 1.44
C VAL A 76 -6.22 -26.70 0.20
N VAL A 77 -5.52 -26.39 -0.88
CA VAL A 77 -5.54 -27.18 -2.13
C VAL A 77 -4.94 -28.57 -1.91
N GLN A 78 -3.85 -28.70 -1.16
CA GLN A 78 -3.23 -29.99 -0.83
C GLN A 78 -4.18 -30.86 0.00
N ARG A 79 -4.87 -30.28 0.99
CA ARG A 79 -5.90 -31.01 1.74
C ARG A 79 -7.04 -31.46 0.85
N TYR A 80 -7.55 -30.59 -0.03
CA TYR A 80 -8.59 -30.97 -0.99
C TYR A 80 -8.14 -32.09 -1.95
N LYS A 81 -6.86 -32.13 -2.35
CA LYS A 81 -6.32 -33.19 -3.22
C LYS A 81 -6.10 -34.51 -2.50
N THR A 82 -5.66 -34.47 -1.24
CA THR A 82 -5.26 -35.67 -0.46
C THR A 82 -6.43 -36.27 0.32
N GLN A 83 -7.38 -35.44 0.76
CA GLN A 83 -8.55 -35.86 1.49
C GLN A 83 -9.74 -35.83 0.52
N GLY A 84 -10.33 -36.99 0.27
CA GLY A 84 -11.70 -37.05 -0.26
C GLY A 84 -12.67 -36.20 0.59
N PRO A 85 -13.91 -35.97 0.14
CA PRO A 85 -14.81 -34.97 0.73
C PRO A 85 -14.82 -35.06 2.27
N PRO A 86 -14.58 -33.93 2.98
CA PRO A 86 -14.34 -33.95 4.42
C PRO A 86 -15.60 -34.43 5.16
N PRO A 87 -15.47 -35.18 6.27
CA PRO A 87 -16.59 -35.45 7.15
C PRO A 87 -17.17 -34.10 7.61
N LEU A 88 -18.48 -33.92 7.44
CA LEU A 88 -19.17 -32.74 7.96
C LEU A 88 -18.93 -32.67 9.47
N LEU A 89 -18.26 -31.60 9.92
CA LEU A 89 -18.23 -31.12 11.30
C LEU A 89 -17.60 -32.09 12.32
N THR A 90 -16.28 -32.28 12.26
CA THR A 90 -15.52 -32.63 13.48
C THR A 90 -14.89 -31.35 14.02
N LEU A 91 -15.64 -30.59 14.82
CA LEU A 91 -15.08 -29.52 15.63
C LEU A 91 -14.22 -30.19 16.71
N ASP A 92 -12.92 -30.32 16.43
CA ASP A 92 -11.97 -30.85 17.41
C ASP A 92 -11.78 -29.83 18.53
N LEU A 93 -12.56 -30.00 19.59
CA LEU A 93 -12.54 -29.19 20.82
C LEU A 93 -11.24 -29.37 21.63
N ASN A 94 -10.29 -30.19 21.17
CA ASN A 94 -9.04 -30.46 21.89
C ASN A 94 -7.95 -29.37 21.72
N LYS A 95 -8.24 -28.27 21.01
CA LYS A 95 -7.31 -27.15 20.80
C LYS A 95 -7.13 -26.23 22.03
N VAL A 96 -7.31 -26.76 23.25
CA VAL A 96 -7.09 -26.01 24.50
C VAL A 96 -5.60 -25.82 24.82
N HIS A 97 -4.69 -26.51 24.13
CA HIS A 97 -3.24 -26.29 24.26
C HIS A 97 -2.67 -25.15 23.40
N SER A 98 -3.48 -24.44 22.59
CA SER A 98 -2.99 -23.38 21.69
C SER A 98 -2.78 -22.00 22.33
N THR A 99 -3.07 -21.84 23.62
CA THR A 99 -3.02 -20.52 24.27
C THR A 99 -1.60 -19.98 24.43
N VAL A 100 -0.59 -20.84 24.59
CA VAL A 100 0.82 -20.41 24.74
C VAL A 100 1.35 -19.90 23.40
N ASP A 101 1.17 -20.66 22.32
CA ASP A 101 1.55 -20.25 20.95
C ASP A 101 0.78 -18.99 20.50
N GLU A 102 -0.50 -18.87 20.86
CA GLU A 102 -1.32 -17.71 20.48
C GLU A 102 -0.89 -16.43 21.22
N VAL A 103 -0.57 -16.52 22.51
CA VAL A 103 -0.06 -15.38 23.29
C VAL A 103 1.31 -14.94 22.78
N GLU A 104 2.21 -15.88 22.49
CA GLU A 104 3.51 -15.58 21.89
C GLU A 104 3.36 -14.92 20.52
N LEU A 105 2.50 -15.47 19.65
CA LEU A 105 2.23 -14.91 18.33
C LEU A 105 1.60 -13.53 18.42
N HIS A 106 0.64 -13.31 19.32
CA HIS A 106 0.01 -12.02 19.54
C HIS A 106 1.03 -10.98 20.05
N THR A 107 1.92 -11.39 20.96
CA THR A 107 3.02 -10.55 21.47
C THR A 107 3.98 -10.18 20.33
N HIS A 108 4.31 -11.13 19.47
CA HIS A 108 5.15 -10.90 18.29
C HIS A 108 4.48 -9.96 17.29
N LEU A 109 3.20 -10.15 16.97
CA LEU A 109 2.40 -9.27 16.10
C LEU A 109 2.32 -7.85 16.65
N HIS A 110 2.09 -7.71 17.96
CA HIS A 110 2.08 -6.42 18.64
C HIS A 110 3.44 -5.72 18.55
N CYS A 111 4.53 -6.46 18.78
CA CYS A 111 5.89 -5.94 18.64
C CYS A 111 6.17 -5.45 17.21
N LEU A 112 5.85 -6.25 16.19
CA LEU A 112 6.01 -5.88 14.78
C LEU A 112 5.16 -4.66 14.40
N SER A 113 3.91 -4.60 14.85
CA SER A 113 3.02 -3.46 14.62
C SER A 113 3.60 -2.16 15.19
N ASN A 114 4.13 -2.22 16.41
CA ASN A 114 4.80 -1.09 17.04
C ASN A 114 6.08 -0.67 16.30
N GLN A 115 6.90 -1.61 15.85
CA GLN A 115 8.09 -1.33 15.04
C GLN A 115 7.71 -0.62 13.72
N ILE A 116 6.67 -1.10 13.02
CA ILE A 116 6.17 -0.46 11.80
C ILE A 116 5.69 0.97 12.07
N ALA A 117 5.04 1.21 13.22
CA ALA A 117 4.58 2.55 13.60
C ALA A 117 5.77 3.50 13.86
N ILE A 118 6.83 3.01 14.52
CA ILE A 118 8.07 3.76 14.76
C ILE A 118 8.76 4.09 13.44
N GLU A 119 8.94 3.12 12.54
CA GLU A 119 9.56 3.35 11.23
C GLU A 119 8.75 4.32 10.38
N LYS A 120 7.41 4.22 10.37
CA LYS A 120 6.55 5.20 9.67
C LYS A 120 6.71 6.61 10.24
N LYS A 121 6.93 6.76 11.55
CA LYS A 121 7.20 8.05 12.17
C LYS A 121 8.59 8.58 11.77
N ARG A 122 9.63 7.74 11.83
CA ARG A 122 11.00 8.08 11.39
C ARG A 122 11.02 8.57 9.95
N THR A 123 10.32 7.89 9.04
CA THR A 123 10.23 8.31 7.63
C THR A 123 9.54 9.67 7.47
N LYS A 124 8.51 9.96 8.26
CA LYS A 124 7.86 11.28 8.24
C LYS A 124 8.79 12.37 8.77
N ASP A 125 9.46 12.13 9.89
CA ASP A 125 10.41 13.08 10.49
C ASP A 125 11.59 13.34 9.56
N LEU A 126 12.14 12.29 8.92
CA LEU A 126 13.21 12.40 7.93
C LEU A 126 12.77 13.17 6.68
N ASN A 127 11.56 12.93 6.17
CA ASN A 127 11.00 13.69 5.05
C ASN A 127 10.81 15.18 5.40
N HIS A 128 10.40 15.48 6.64
CA HIS A 128 10.29 16.86 7.12
C HIS A 128 11.66 17.54 7.20
N LEU A 129 12.69 16.85 7.72
CA LEU A 129 14.06 17.37 7.79
C LEU A 129 14.66 17.56 6.40
N ALA A 130 14.44 16.59 5.50
CA ALA A 130 14.89 16.69 4.12
C ALA A 130 14.27 17.91 3.41
N LYS A 131 12.96 18.13 3.58
CA LYS A 131 12.29 19.31 3.01
C LYS A 131 12.80 20.63 3.60
N ALA A 132 13.04 20.68 4.91
CA ALA A 132 13.62 21.87 5.55
C ALA A 132 15.07 22.14 5.08
N ALA A 133 15.86 21.08 4.88
CA ALA A 133 17.19 21.18 4.32
C ALA A 133 17.17 21.61 2.84
N GLU A 134 16.20 21.14 2.05
CA GLU A 134 16.00 21.59 0.66
C GLU A 134 15.69 23.09 0.58
N ASP A 135 14.89 23.62 1.52
CA ASP A 135 14.59 25.05 1.58
C ASP A 135 15.84 25.88 1.98
N GLN A 136 16.70 25.35 2.86
CA GLN A 136 17.92 26.05 3.33
C GLN A 136 19.10 25.93 2.34
N PHE A 137 19.28 24.76 1.74
CA PHE A 137 20.38 24.41 0.84
C PHE A 137 19.86 24.15 -0.58
N TRP A 138 18.93 24.98 -1.04
CA TRP A 138 18.34 24.83 -2.37
C TRP A 138 19.39 24.78 -3.49
N TRP A 139 20.56 25.39 -3.28
CA TRP A 139 21.70 25.40 -4.21
C TRP A 139 22.45 24.05 -4.28
N ALA A 140 22.25 23.14 -3.32
CA ALA A 140 22.84 21.80 -3.30
C ALA A 140 22.00 20.77 -4.09
N ARG A 141 20.82 21.15 -4.59
CA ARG A 141 19.99 20.29 -5.43
C ARG A 141 20.62 20.12 -6.82
N PRO A 142 20.31 19.03 -7.54
CA PRO A 142 20.71 18.89 -8.94
C PRO A 142 20.25 20.12 -9.74
N ILE A 143 21.12 20.64 -10.62
CA ILE A 143 20.89 21.89 -11.36
C ILE A 143 19.61 21.79 -12.21
N GLU A 144 19.26 20.57 -12.65
CA GLU A 144 18.06 20.25 -13.43
C GLU A 144 16.75 20.53 -12.68
N SER A 145 16.81 20.63 -11.35
CA SER A 145 15.64 20.87 -10.49
C SER A 145 15.48 22.33 -10.04
N MET A 146 16.40 23.22 -10.44
CA MET A 146 16.36 24.62 -10.07
C MET A 146 15.49 25.44 -11.02
N THR A 147 14.76 26.42 -10.47
CA THR A 147 14.05 27.42 -11.27
C THR A 147 15.03 28.39 -11.94
N ASP A 148 14.65 29.03 -13.05
CA ASP A 148 15.52 30.00 -13.75
C ASP A 148 16.00 31.14 -12.82
N SER A 149 15.15 31.58 -11.90
CA SER A 149 15.48 32.59 -10.88
C SER A 149 16.55 32.10 -9.90
N GLN A 150 16.47 30.83 -9.47
CA GLN A 150 17.48 30.21 -8.61
C GLN A 150 18.81 30.05 -9.37
N LEU A 151 18.74 29.68 -10.65
CA LEU A 151 19.91 29.50 -11.50
C LEU A 151 20.67 30.82 -11.72
N ASP A 152 19.97 31.93 -11.97
CA ASP A 152 20.59 33.26 -12.08
C ASP A 152 21.24 33.72 -10.77
N LYS A 153 20.56 33.50 -9.64
CA LYS A 153 21.14 33.76 -8.30
C LYS A 153 22.39 32.92 -8.06
N TYR A 154 22.34 31.64 -8.37
CA TYR A 154 23.48 30.73 -8.19
C TYR A 154 24.67 31.10 -9.08
N LYS A 155 24.40 31.49 -10.34
CA LYS A 155 25.43 32.01 -11.26
C LYS A 155 26.12 33.25 -10.69
N LYS A 156 25.36 34.24 -10.21
CA LYS A 156 25.91 35.45 -9.57
C LYS A 156 26.80 35.12 -8.37
N MET A 157 26.34 34.20 -7.51
CA MET A 157 27.13 33.74 -6.35
C MET A 157 28.46 33.08 -6.76
N LEU A 158 28.47 32.27 -7.83
CA LEU A 158 29.69 31.66 -8.36
C LEU A 158 30.64 32.69 -8.99
N GLU A 159 30.12 33.71 -9.68
CA GLU A 159 30.92 34.81 -10.23
C GLU A 159 31.55 35.67 -9.11
N ASP A 160 30.80 35.95 -8.04
CA ASP A 160 31.29 36.65 -6.85
C ASP A 160 32.37 35.85 -6.13
N PHE A 161 32.16 34.54 -5.93
CA PHE A 161 33.15 33.64 -5.34
C PHE A 161 34.44 33.59 -6.19
N LYS A 162 34.30 33.52 -7.52
CA LYS A 162 35.43 33.59 -8.47
C LYS A 162 36.19 34.91 -8.36
N ARG A 163 35.51 36.04 -8.14
CA ARG A 163 36.14 37.35 -7.91
C ARG A 163 36.92 37.38 -6.60
N GLN A 164 36.33 36.90 -5.50
CA GLN A 164 37.00 36.82 -4.20
C GLN A 164 38.26 35.95 -4.22
N LEU A 165 38.25 34.83 -4.96
CA LEU A 165 39.43 33.99 -5.14
C LEU A 165 40.56 34.70 -5.89
N LYS A 166 40.23 35.53 -6.89
CA LYS A 166 41.22 36.33 -7.63
C LYS A 166 41.84 37.43 -6.76
N GLU A 167 41.02 38.13 -5.97
CA GLU A 167 41.48 39.17 -5.03
C GLU A 167 42.41 38.57 -3.97
N LYS A 168 42.03 37.43 -3.37
CA LYS A 168 42.87 36.77 -2.36
C LYS A 168 44.19 36.27 -2.95
N ARG A 169 44.19 35.78 -4.19
CA ARG A 169 45.42 35.35 -4.89
C ARG A 169 46.29 36.53 -5.32
N GLY A 170 45.68 37.65 -5.70
CA GLY A 170 46.39 38.89 -6.05
C GLY A 170 47.07 39.55 -4.84
N ASN A 171 46.50 39.41 -3.65
CA ASN A 171 47.09 39.92 -2.40
C ASN A 171 48.20 39.04 -1.82
N LEU A 172 48.50 37.90 -2.46
CA LEU A 172 49.54 36.94 -2.05
C LEU A 172 50.84 37.05 -2.86
N ASN A 173 50.92 37.98 -3.82
CA ASN A 173 52.11 38.33 -4.59
C ASN A 173 52.48 39.80 -4.38
#